data_AF-A0A4Y2QUW2-F1
#
_entry.id   AF-A0A4Y2QUW2-F1
#
_cell.length_a   1.000
_cell.length_b   1.000
_cell.length_c   1.000
_cell.angle_alpha   90.00
_cell.angle_beta   90.00
_cell.angle_gamma   90.00
#
_symmetry.space_group_name_H-M   'P 1'
#
loop_
_entity.id
_entity.type
_entity.pdbx_description
1 polymer ?
#
loop_
_entity_poly.entity_id
_entity_poly.type
_entity_poly.pdbx_seq_one_letter_code
_entity_poly.pdbx_strand_id
1 'polypeptide(L)'
;MGLTFEVAEGGFLDIDVKIVGPDGKIIYQGERESNGKYTFAAHADGVYTYCFSNAMSTMTPKIIMFSMDVGEAPKGHDAETEAHQNKLEEMIKELSTSLTSVKHEQEYMAVRDRIHRGINESTNSRVVLWAFFEAIVLVTMTLGQVYYLKRFFEVRRVV
;
A
#
# COMPACT_ATOMS: atom_id res chain seq x y z
N MET A 1 0.80 5.50 -22.49
CA MET A 1 1.29 4.73 -21.34
C MET A 1 1.12 5.59 -20.09
N GLY A 2 0.83 4.98 -18.95
CA GLY A 2 0.61 5.66 -17.69
C GLY A 2 1.23 4.88 -16.53
N LEU A 3 1.76 5.60 -15.55
CA LEU A 3 2.18 5.09 -14.26
C LEU A 3 1.41 5.85 -13.19
N THR A 4 0.71 5.12 -12.31
CA THR A 4 0.16 5.67 -11.08
C THR A 4 0.86 4.99 -9.91
N PHE A 5 1.33 5.74 -8.91
CA PHE A 5 1.96 5.16 -7.73
C PHE A 5 1.60 5.92 -6.45
N GLU A 6 1.68 5.21 -5.32
CA GLU A 6 1.46 5.72 -3.97
C GLU A 6 2.33 4.95 -2.97
N VAL A 7 2.99 5.66 -2.07
CA VAL A 7 3.78 5.06 -0.98
C VAL A 7 2.83 4.72 0.17
N ALA A 8 2.56 3.43 0.35
CA ALA A 8 1.65 2.94 1.38
C ALA A 8 2.29 2.91 2.77
N GLU A 9 3.59 2.64 2.88
CA GLU A 9 4.26 2.52 4.17
C GLU A 9 5.78 2.78 4.08
N GLY A 10 6.38 3.24 5.17
CA GLY A 10 7.83 3.35 5.37
C GLY A 10 8.39 4.77 5.39
N GLY A 11 9.26 5.05 6.37
CA GLY A 11 10.00 6.30 6.51
C GLY A 11 9.11 7.56 6.51
N PHE A 12 9.46 8.54 5.68
CA PHE A 12 8.73 9.79 5.49
C PHE A 12 7.62 9.70 4.43
N LEU A 13 7.27 8.49 3.96
CA LEU A 13 6.31 8.27 2.87
C LEU A 13 6.72 8.96 1.55
N ASP A 14 8.02 9.06 1.28
CA ASP A 14 8.59 9.63 0.06
C ASP A 14 9.24 8.56 -0.82
N ILE A 15 9.39 8.74 -2.12
CA ILE A 15 10.19 7.85 -2.98
C ILE A 15 10.73 8.60 -4.18
N ASP A 16 11.92 8.22 -4.66
CA ASP A 16 12.46 8.75 -5.90
C ASP A 16 12.00 7.85 -7.06
N VAL A 17 11.39 8.46 -8.08
CA VAL A 17 10.83 7.76 -9.24
C VAL A 17 11.58 8.19 -10.49
N LYS A 18 11.97 7.22 -11.32
CA LYS A 18 12.66 7.48 -12.58
C LYS A 18 12.09 6.62 -13.70
N ILE A 19 11.73 7.25 -14.82
CA ILE A 19 11.24 6.58 -16.01
C ILE A 19 12.29 6.74 -17.12
N VAL A 20 12.78 5.63 -17.63
CA VAL A 20 13.83 5.57 -18.66
C VAL A 20 13.27 4.92 -19.93
N GLY A 21 13.45 5.60 -21.06
CA GLY A 21 13.08 5.11 -22.38
C GLY A 21 14.05 4.06 -22.94
N PRO A 22 13.68 3.41 -24.05
CA PRO A 22 14.51 2.39 -24.69
C PRO A 22 15.84 2.93 -25.23
N ASP A 23 15.93 4.23 -25.48
CA ASP A 23 17.13 4.96 -25.87
C ASP A 23 18.02 5.37 -24.69
N GLY A 24 17.67 4.95 -23.46
CA GLY A 24 18.38 5.32 -22.24
C GLY A 24 18.13 6.75 -21.78
N LYS A 25 17.23 7.49 -22.45
CA LYS A 25 16.87 8.85 -22.03
C LYS A 25 15.89 8.82 -20.87
N ILE A 26 16.06 9.77 -19.96
CA ILE A 26 15.18 9.96 -18.81
C ILE A 26 13.96 10.73 -19.31
N ILE A 27 12.80 10.11 -19.23
CA ILE A 27 11.51 10.72 -19.61
C ILE A 27 10.95 11.52 -18.44
N TYR A 28 11.10 10.97 -17.25
CA TYR A 28 10.62 11.59 -16.02
C TYR A 28 11.53 11.21 -14.85
N GLN A 29 11.75 12.18 -13.96
CA GLN A 29 12.46 12.01 -12.70
C GLN A 29 11.78 12.85 -11.63
N GLY A 30 11.29 12.17 -10.60
CA GLY A 30 10.70 12.76 -9.40
C GLY A 30 11.54 12.40 -8.19
N GLU A 31 11.78 13.37 -7.32
CA GLU A 31 12.49 13.17 -6.07
C GLU A 31 11.54 13.40 -4.90
N ARG A 32 11.56 12.49 -3.93
CA ARG A 32 10.77 12.56 -2.69
C ARG A 32 9.26 12.74 -2.90
N GLU A 33 8.68 12.03 -3.86
CA GLU A 33 7.24 12.05 -4.10
C GLU A 33 6.52 11.00 -3.25
N SER A 34 5.36 11.34 -2.67
CA SER A 34 4.55 10.40 -1.89
C SER A 34 3.51 9.67 -2.74
N ASN A 35 2.99 10.34 -3.76
CA ASN A 35 2.12 9.77 -4.78
C ASN A 35 2.30 10.52 -6.10
N GLY A 36 1.85 9.91 -7.20
CA GLY A 36 1.93 10.55 -8.50
C GLY A 36 1.18 9.77 -9.58
N LYS A 37 0.67 10.50 -10.57
CA LYS A 37 0.11 9.94 -11.80
C LYS A 37 0.78 10.60 -13.00
N TYR A 38 1.48 9.79 -13.78
CA TYR A 38 2.25 10.21 -14.94
C TYR A 38 1.77 9.51 -16.19
N THR A 39 1.28 10.27 -17.16
CA THR A 39 0.87 9.76 -18.47
C THR A 39 1.80 10.30 -19.53
N PHE A 40 2.38 9.42 -20.35
CA PHE A 40 3.26 9.80 -21.45
C PHE A 40 3.02 8.94 -22.70
N ALA A 41 3.39 9.49 -23.86
CA ALA A 41 3.37 8.79 -25.13
C ALA A 41 4.73 8.12 -25.39
N ALA A 42 4.70 6.95 -26.04
CA ALA A 42 5.93 6.28 -26.47
C ALA A 42 6.60 7.13 -27.56
N HIS A 43 7.84 7.57 -27.35
CA HIS A 43 8.60 8.29 -28.39
C HIS A 43 9.33 7.35 -29.34
N ALA A 44 9.62 6.13 -28.88
CA ALA A 44 10.27 5.09 -29.65
C ALA A 44 9.77 3.70 -29.24
N ASP A 45 9.82 2.75 -30.17
CA ASP A 45 9.49 1.37 -29.91
C ASP A 45 10.60 0.71 -29.08
N GLY A 46 10.23 0.00 -28.02
CA GLY A 46 11.18 -0.71 -27.17
C GLY A 46 10.74 -0.84 -25.73
N VAL A 47 11.68 -1.22 -24.86
CA VAL A 47 11.44 -1.46 -23.43
C VAL A 47 11.57 -0.16 -22.65
N TYR A 48 10.53 0.18 -21.89
CA TYR A 48 10.53 1.30 -20.94
C TYR A 48 10.78 0.75 -19.54
N THR A 49 11.69 1.38 -18.80
CA THR A 49 12.08 0.98 -17.44
C THR A 49 11.57 1.98 -16.43
N TYR A 50 10.83 1.49 -15.42
CA TYR A 50 10.33 2.28 -14.30
C TYR A 50 11.10 1.89 -13.05
N CYS A 51 11.79 2.86 -12.43
CA CYS A 51 12.65 2.65 -11.27
C CYS A 51 12.09 3.39 -10.06
N PHE A 52 11.98 2.69 -8.94
CA PHE A 52 11.71 3.27 -7.62
C PHE A 52 12.97 3.13 -6.77
N SER A 53 13.54 4.24 -6.34
CA SER A 53 14.78 4.27 -5.56
C SER A 53 14.51 4.74 -4.13
N ASN A 54 14.97 3.93 -3.18
CA ASN A 54 14.94 4.26 -1.74
C ASN A 54 16.34 4.64 -1.23
N ALA A 55 17.11 5.38 -2.02
CA ALA A 55 18.50 5.72 -1.67
C ALA A 55 18.58 6.74 -0.53
N MET A 56 17.63 7.69 -0.44
CA MET A 56 17.72 8.82 0.48
C MET A 56 17.06 8.61 1.85
N SER A 57 16.11 7.67 1.95
CA SER A 57 15.29 7.42 3.13
C SER A 57 15.37 5.94 3.56
N THR A 58 16.60 5.47 3.75
CA THR A 58 16.99 4.06 3.97
C THR A 58 16.69 3.49 5.36
N MET A 59 16.11 4.26 6.29
CA MET A 59 15.90 3.79 7.67
C MET A 59 14.93 2.60 7.77
N THR A 60 13.98 2.48 6.83
CA THR A 60 13.02 1.38 6.78
C THR A 60 12.71 0.98 5.34
N PRO A 61 12.38 -0.30 5.07
CA PRO A 61 11.80 -0.69 3.78
C PRO A 61 10.52 0.11 3.52
N LYS A 62 10.27 0.42 2.24
CA LYS A 62 9.07 1.15 1.80
C LYS A 62 8.19 0.26 0.97
N ILE A 63 6.89 0.36 1.21
CA ILE A 63 5.86 -0.36 0.45
C ILE A 63 5.24 0.63 -0.53
N ILE A 64 5.32 0.31 -1.82
CA ILE A 64 4.82 1.16 -2.91
C ILE A 64 3.75 0.38 -3.65
N MET A 65 2.57 0.98 -3.79
CA MET A 65 1.51 0.50 -4.66
C MET A 65 1.64 1.22 -5.98
N PHE A 66 1.74 0.49 -7.08
CA PHE A 66 1.81 1.09 -8.41
C PHE A 66 0.93 0.33 -9.40
N SER A 67 0.39 1.06 -10.36
CA SER A 67 -0.37 0.54 -11.50
C SER A 67 0.20 1.12 -12.79
N MET A 68 0.28 0.28 -13.82
CA MET A 68 0.82 0.64 -15.12
C MET A 68 -0.24 0.43 -16.21
N ASP A 69 -0.62 1.51 -16.86
CA ASP A 69 -1.61 1.52 -17.93
C ASP A 69 -0.92 1.59 -19.30
N VAL A 70 -0.95 0.52 -20.07
CA VAL A 70 -0.48 0.52 -21.46
C VAL A 70 -1.69 0.59 -22.38
N GLY A 71 -1.90 1.74 -23.03
CA GLY A 71 -2.97 1.90 -24.01
C GLY A 71 -2.69 1.08 -25.27
N GLU A 72 -3.75 0.48 -25.84
CA GLU A 72 -3.70 -0.21 -27.14
C GLU A 72 -3.47 0.83 -28.26
N ALA A 73 -2.67 0.50 -29.28
CA ALA A 73 -2.48 1.36 -30.43
C ALA A 73 -3.84 1.60 -31.13
N PRO A 74 -4.11 2.82 -31.67
CA PRO A 74 -5.34 3.06 -32.41
C PRO A 74 -5.37 2.12 -33.62
N LYS A 75 -6.31 1.17 -33.61
CA LYS A 75 -6.51 0.26 -34.75
C LYS A 75 -6.97 1.10 -35.94
N GLY A 76 -6.21 1.01 -37.03
CA GLY A 76 -6.58 1.57 -38.33
C GLY A 76 -7.98 1.11 -38.71
N HIS A 77 -8.75 2.07 -39.19
CA HIS A 77 -10.13 1.90 -39.62
C HIS A 77 -10.11 1.14 -40.96
N ASP A 78 -10.30 -0.17 -40.94
CA ASP A 78 -10.58 -0.94 -42.16
C ASP A 78 -12.00 -1.51 -42.08
N ALA A 79 -12.73 -1.19 -43.15
CA ALA A 79 -14.17 -1.13 -43.22
C ALA A 79 -14.82 -2.45 -43.70
N GLU A 80 -16.07 -2.61 -43.26
CA GLU A 80 -17.18 -3.16 -44.06
C GLU A 80 -17.04 -4.58 -44.65
N THR A 81 -17.10 -5.66 -43.84
CA THR A 81 -17.78 -6.90 -44.30
C THR A 81 -18.34 -7.85 -43.21
N GLU A 82 -18.17 -7.62 -41.90
CA GLU A 82 -18.51 -8.64 -40.86
C GLU A 82 -19.54 -8.18 -39.79
N ALA A 83 -20.57 -7.44 -40.19
CA ALA A 83 -21.46 -6.71 -39.27
C ALA A 83 -22.25 -7.55 -38.23
N HIS A 84 -22.39 -8.87 -38.40
CA HIS A 84 -23.16 -9.71 -37.46
C HIS A 84 -22.32 -10.62 -36.56
N GLN A 85 -21.14 -11.08 -36.98
CA GLN A 85 -20.24 -11.82 -36.09
C GLN A 85 -19.40 -10.89 -35.20
N ASN A 86 -19.07 -9.70 -35.69
CA ASN A 86 -18.34 -8.69 -34.93
C ASN A 86 -19.08 -8.22 -33.68
N LYS A 87 -20.42 -8.14 -33.69
CA LYS A 87 -21.16 -7.59 -32.55
C LYS A 87 -21.08 -8.50 -31.32
N LEU A 88 -21.07 -9.82 -31.52
CA LEU A 88 -20.89 -10.78 -30.43
C LEU A 88 -19.45 -10.77 -29.93
N GLU A 89 -18.48 -10.71 -30.85
CA GLU A 89 -17.06 -10.66 -30.52
C GLU A 89 -16.68 -9.36 -29.79
N GLU A 90 -17.27 -8.23 -30.19
CA GLU A 90 -17.13 -6.93 -29.56
C GLU A 90 -17.71 -6.93 -28.14
N MET A 91 -18.91 -7.46 -27.93
CA MET A 91 -19.49 -7.62 -26.58
C MET A 91 -18.65 -8.56 -25.69
N ILE A 92 -18.11 -9.65 -26.24
CA ILE A 92 -17.21 -10.56 -25.51
C ILE A 92 -15.91 -9.84 -25.15
N LYS A 93 -15.36 -9.03 -26.07
CA LYS A 93 -14.13 -8.27 -25.83
C LYS A 93 -14.36 -7.17 -24.79
N GLU A 94 -15.48 -6.46 -24.84
CA GLU A 94 -15.88 -5.45 -23.85
C GLU A 94 -16.07 -6.08 -22.46
N LEU A 95 -16.77 -7.21 -22.40
CA LEU A 95 -16.98 -7.95 -21.15
C LEU A 95 -15.65 -8.47 -20.58
N SER A 96 -14.78 -9.03 -21.42
CA SER A 96 -13.45 -9.52 -21.03
C SER A 96 -12.58 -8.39 -20.49
N THR A 97 -12.61 -7.23 -21.15
CA THR A 97 -11.89 -6.02 -20.70
C THR A 97 -12.42 -5.54 -19.36
N SER A 98 -13.75 -5.47 -19.20
CA SER A 98 -14.40 -5.08 -17.95
C SER A 98 -14.10 -6.05 -16.81
N LEU A 99 -14.15 -7.36 -17.06
CA LEU A 99 -13.79 -8.40 -16.08
C LEU A 99 -12.33 -8.32 -15.68
N THR A 100 -11.43 -8.05 -16.63
CA THR A 100 -10.00 -7.88 -16.35
C THR A 100 -9.78 -6.67 -15.46
N SER A 101 -10.48 -5.56 -15.71
CA SER A 101 -10.46 -4.38 -14.85
C SER A 101 -10.93 -4.69 -13.42
N VAL A 102 -12.06 -5.40 -13.27
CA VAL A 102 -12.60 -5.78 -11.96
C VAL A 102 -11.66 -6.74 -11.23
N LYS A 103 -11.05 -7.69 -11.94
CA LYS A 103 -10.07 -8.61 -11.34
C LYS A 103 -8.86 -7.86 -10.79
N HIS A 104 -8.35 -6.90 -11.54
CA HIS A 104 -7.24 -6.07 -11.10
C HIS A 104 -7.59 -5.26 -9.83
N GLU A 105 -8.82 -4.73 -9.77
CA GLU A 105 -9.32 -4.05 -8.58
C GLU A 105 -9.46 -4.99 -7.37
N GLN A 106 -9.96 -6.22 -7.58
CA GLN A 106 -10.04 -7.23 -6.52
C GLN A 106 -8.67 -7.62 -5.98
N GLU A 107 -7.67 -7.81 -6.85
CA GLU A 107 -6.29 -8.08 -6.45
C GLU A 107 -5.71 -6.93 -5.63
N TYR A 108 -5.94 -5.68 -6.06
CA TYR A 108 -5.56 -4.48 -5.31
C TYR A 108 -6.20 -4.45 -3.92
N MET A 109 -7.51 -4.67 -3.83
CA MET A 109 -8.25 -4.68 -2.55
C MET A 109 -7.76 -5.80 -1.62
N ALA A 110 -7.44 -6.97 -2.15
CA ALA A 110 -6.91 -8.09 -1.38
C ALA A 110 -5.51 -7.81 -0.82
N VAL A 111 -4.63 -7.16 -1.59
CA VAL A 111 -3.31 -6.74 -1.12
C VAL A 111 -3.45 -5.69 -0.02
N ARG A 112 -4.30 -4.68 -0.25
CA ARG A 112 -4.58 -3.63 0.73
C ARG A 112 -5.15 -4.19 2.05
N ASP A 113 -6.08 -5.13 1.99
CA ASP A 113 -6.65 -5.79 3.17
C ASP A 113 -5.59 -6.56 3.97
N ARG A 114 -4.71 -7.31 3.30
CA ARG A 114 -3.59 -8.01 3.98
C ARG A 114 -2.67 -7.05 4.72
N ILE A 115 -2.35 -5.91 4.13
CA ILE A 115 -1.50 -4.88 4.75
C ILE A 115 -2.22 -4.29 5.98
N HIS A 116 -3.46 -3.80 5.83
CA HIS A 116 -4.22 -3.24 6.95
C HIS A 116 -4.41 -4.24 8.09
N ARG A 117 -4.65 -5.51 7.77
CA ARG A 117 -4.81 -6.56 8.77
C ARG A 117 -3.52 -6.79 9.57
N GLY A 118 -2.37 -6.81 8.92
CA GLY A 118 -1.06 -6.94 9.59
C GLY A 118 -0.74 -5.76 10.52
N ILE A 119 -1.04 -4.53 10.09
CA ILE A 119 -0.86 -3.33 10.92
C ILE A 119 -1.79 -3.39 12.14
N ASN A 120 -3.05 -3.78 11.94
CA ASN A 120 -4.02 -3.86 13.02
C ASN A 120 -3.64 -4.95 14.05
N GLU A 121 -3.21 -6.12 13.59
CA GLU A 121 -2.80 -7.22 14.46
C GLU A 121 -1.59 -6.87 15.32
N SER A 122 -0.56 -6.27 14.72
CA SER A 122 0.65 -5.84 15.44
C SER A 122 0.38 -4.70 16.43
N THR A 123 -0.48 -3.75 16.08
CA THR A 123 -0.90 -2.66 16.98
C THR A 123 -1.71 -3.21 18.15
N ASN A 124 -2.70 -4.05 17.86
CA ASN A 124 -3.56 -4.66 18.86
C ASN A 124 -2.74 -5.47 19.87
N SER A 125 -1.82 -6.32 19.40
CA SER A 125 -0.97 -7.13 20.29
C SER A 125 -0.14 -6.28 21.26
N ARG A 126 0.45 -5.18 20.78
CA ARG A 126 1.23 -4.25 21.62
C ARG A 126 0.34 -3.57 22.67
N VAL A 127 -0.83 -3.08 22.26
CA VAL A 127 -1.77 -2.41 23.16
C VAL A 127 -2.27 -3.36 24.25
N VAL A 128 -2.63 -4.60 23.88
CA VAL A 128 -3.10 -5.61 24.83
C VAL A 128 -2.01 -5.97 25.84
N LEU A 129 -0.76 -6.12 25.41
CA LEU A 129 0.36 -6.39 26.31
C LEU A 129 0.55 -5.26 27.34
N TRP A 130 0.52 -4.00 26.88
CA TRP A 130 0.63 -2.83 27.76
C TRP A 130 -0.54 -2.72 28.74
N ALA A 131 -1.77 -2.97 28.29
CA ALA A 131 -2.96 -2.97 29.15
C ALA A 131 -2.89 -4.06 30.23
N PHE A 132 -2.37 -5.25 29.88
CA PHE A 132 -2.19 -6.33 30.85
C PHE A 132 -1.12 -5.98 31.90
N PHE A 133 0.00 -5.38 31.48
CA PHE A 133 1.02 -4.88 32.39
C PHE A 133 0.48 -3.82 33.35
N GLU A 134 -0.27 -2.84 32.84
CA GLU A 134 -0.90 -1.80 33.66
C GLU A 134 -1.87 -2.39 34.69
N ALA A 135 -2.69 -3.36 34.30
CA ALA A 135 -3.60 -4.04 35.22
C ALA A 135 -2.84 -4.73 36.38
N ILE A 136 -1.72 -5.40 36.10
CA ILE A 136 -0.88 -6.03 37.14
C ILE A 136 -0.32 -4.98 38.10
N VAL A 137 0.14 -3.85 37.58
CA VAL A 137 0.69 -2.76 38.40
C VAL A 137 -0.38 -2.21 39.36
N LEU A 138 -1.61 -1.98 38.88
CA LEU A 138 -2.71 -1.50 39.70
C LEU A 138 -3.11 -2.51 40.80
N VAL A 139 -3.19 -3.81 40.46
CA VAL A 139 -3.45 -4.87 41.43
C VAL A 139 -2.36 -4.92 42.50
N THR A 140 -1.09 -4.81 42.10
CA THR A 140 0.04 -4.83 43.04
C THR A 140 0.01 -3.61 43.97
N MET A 141 -0.29 -2.42 43.42
CA MET A 141 -0.40 -1.18 44.18
C MET A 141 -1.53 -1.24 45.22
N THR A 142 -2.71 -1.72 44.84
CA THR A 142 -3.86 -1.85 45.75
C THR A 142 -3.58 -2.86 46.87
N LEU A 143 -2.97 -4.01 46.56
CA LEU A 143 -2.54 -4.97 47.59
C LEU A 143 -1.50 -4.37 48.54
N GLY A 144 -0.53 -3.61 48.00
CA GLY A 144 0.47 -2.89 48.79
C GLY A 144 -0.15 -1.86 49.74
N GLN A 145 -1.13 -1.09 49.26
CA GLN A 145 -1.89 -0.14 50.08
C GLN A 145 -2.63 -0.83 51.23
N VAL A 146 -3.31 -1.94 50.95
CA VAL A 146 -4.03 -2.71 51.98
C VAL A 146 -3.06 -3.29 53.02
N TYR A 147 -1.92 -3.85 52.58
CA TYR A 147 -0.90 -4.37 53.48
C TYR A 147 -0.30 -3.28 54.37
N TYR A 148 0.03 -2.12 53.80
CA TYR A 148 0.55 -0.98 54.54
C TYR A 148 -0.44 -0.51 55.63
N LEU A 149 -1.72 -0.35 55.28
CA LEU A 149 -2.75 0.01 56.25
C LEU A 149 -2.91 -1.04 57.35
N LYS A 150 -2.98 -2.33 57.02
CA LYS A 150 -3.06 -3.40 58.03
C LYS A 150 -1.87 -3.36 59.00
N ARG A 151 -0.65 -3.26 58.48
CA ARG A 151 0.57 -3.20 59.30
C ARG A 151 0.62 -1.95 60.17
N PHE A 152 0.18 -0.80 59.67
CA PHE A 152 0.14 0.45 60.44
C PHE A 152 -0.82 0.36 61.65
N PHE A 153 -1.99 -0.28 61.49
CA PHE A 153 -2.94 -0.48 62.59
C PHE A 153 -2.54 -1.60 63.55
N GLU A 154 -1.88 -2.65 63.07
CA GLU A 154 -1.37 -3.74 63.91
C GLU A 154 -0.27 -3.27 64.87
N VAL A 155 0.67 -2.45 64.38
CA VAL A 155 1.77 -1.90 65.19
C VAL A 155 1.29 -0.91 66.25
N ARG A 156 0.08 -0.33 66.11
CA ARG A 156 -0.51 0.59 67.10
C ARG A 156 -1.38 -0.09 68.17
N ARG A 157 -1.67 -1.39 68.07
CA ARG A 157 -2.36 -2.16 69.13
C ARG A 157 -1.41 -2.74 70.17
N VAL A 158 -0.63 -1.87 70.82
CA VAL A 158 0.05 -2.19 72.09
C VAL A 158 -0.21 -1.05 73.06
N VAL A 159 -1.43 -1.00 73.60
CA VAL A 159 -1.79 -0.51 74.95
C VAL A 159 -3.06 -1.25 75.35
#